data_AF-A0A535JJ44-F1
#
_entry.id   AF-A0A535JJ44-F1
#
_cell.length_a   1.000
_cell.length_b   1.000
_cell.length_c   1.000
_cell.angle_alpha   90.00
_cell.angle_beta   90.00
_cell.angle_gamma   90.00
#
_symmetry.space_group_name_H-M   'P 1'
#
loop_
_entity.id
_entity.type
_entity.pdbx_description
1 polymer ?
#
loop_
_entity_poly.entity_id
_entity_poly.type
_entity_poly.pdbx_seq_one_letter_code
_entity_poly.pdbx_strand_id
1 'polypeptide(L)'
;MIEFLRARRRLWAAVGVVVGLILVAWDLLVPAAAFFPQYATRNDLRLAYAAAMVGLQQGYGHLYDLGAQKVAIESLGAGFNPQPFISPPPLAWLVTPLLAVPFPVALAVWTALLLAALVWTWHLLGPSEPLAKVAHLLLWLGLFPVAFGIIVGQPGALVAAAVATAWWLMRRDHPVWAGVALSLLVLKPQLAILVPICLLISGHARTFGAWMVATLFLGLLSLALLGPDGIARYRDVLAQTQTAARPWAAAERGAGGRRGDRAVRRLETKGRRA
;
A
#
# COMPACT_ATOMS: atom_id res chain seq x y z
N MET A 1 35.40 -21.01 4.67
CA MET A 1 34.41 -19.93 4.96
C MET A 1 33.03 -20.46 5.38
N ILE A 2 32.41 -21.39 4.64
CA ILE A 2 31.08 -21.95 4.99
C ILE A 2 31.09 -22.74 6.31
N GLU A 3 32.11 -23.59 6.53
CA GLU A 3 32.36 -24.32 7.80
C GLU A 3 32.47 -23.37 9.01
N PHE A 4 33.22 -22.28 8.87
CA PHE A 4 33.41 -21.27 9.90
C PHE A 4 32.10 -20.58 10.32
N LEU A 5 31.25 -20.25 9.34
CA LEU A 5 29.93 -19.66 9.60
C LEU A 5 28.98 -20.64 10.29
N ARG A 6 29.05 -21.92 9.89
CA ARG A 6 28.20 -22.99 10.44
C ARG A 6 28.57 -23.31 11.90
N ALA A 7 29.86 -23.37 12.22
CA ALA A 7 30.36 -23.59 13.57
C ALA A 7 29.95 -22.48 14.56
N ARG A 8 29.78 -21.25 14.08
CA ARG A 8 29.41 -20.07 14.89
C ARG A 8 27.94 -19.68 14.78
N ARG A 9 27.07 -20.55 14.28
CA ARG A 9 25.64 -20.26 14.06
C ARG A 9 24.93 -19.71 15.30
N ARG A 10 25.24 -20.23 16.49
CA ARG A 10 24.68 -19.73 17.76
C ARG A 10 25.16 -18.33 18.13
N LEU A 11 26.45 -18.04 17.89
CA LEU A 11 27.02 -16.72 18.11
C LEU A 11 26.36 -15.67 17.19
N TRP A 12 26.23 -15.96 15.90
CA TRP A 12 25.57 -15.07 14.95
C TRP A 12 24.10 -14.84 15.29
N ALA A 13 23.39 -15.88 15.74
CA ALA A 13 22.02 -15.74 16.22
C ALA A 13 21.94 -14.86 17.48
N ALA A 14 22.84 -15.03 18.45
CA ALA A 14 22.90 -14.17 19.63
C ALA A 14 23.20 -12.70 19.28
N VAL A 15 24.15 -12.45 18.38
CA VAL A 15 24.42 -11.11 17.84
C VAL A 15 23.17 -10.53 17.17
N GLY A 16 22.48 -11.35 16.37
CA GLY A 16 21.22 -10.95 15.74
C GLY A 16 20.12 -10.60 16.73
N VAL A 17 20.00 -11.31 17.85
CA VAL A 17 19.08 -10.94 18.94
C VAL A 17 19.44 -9.58 19.51
N VAL A 18 20.71 -9.35 19.87
CA VAL A 18 21.15 -8.06 20.46
C VAL A 18 20.90 -6.92 19.49
N VAL A 19 21.31 -7.05 18.23
CA VAL A 19 21.10 -6.03 17.20
C VAL A 19 19.60 -5.80 16.98
N GLY A 20 18.82 -6.87 16.86
CA GLY A 20 17.36 -6.78 16.70
C GLY A 20 16.68 -6.07 17.88
N LEU A 21 17.09 -6.36 19.12
CA LEU A 21 16.59 -5.66 20.31
C LEU A 21 16.92 -4.17 20.28
N ILE A 22 18.16 -3.80 19.91
CA ILE A 22 18.58 -2.41 19.80
C ILE A 22 17.72 -1.68 18.76
N LEU A 23 17.52 -2.29 17.59
CA LEU A 23 16.73 -1.72 16.51
C LEU A 23 15.25 -1.55 16.89
N VAL A 24 14.63 -2.59 17.46
CA VAL A 24 13.25 -2.52 17.95
C VAL A 24 13.13 -1.46 19.05
N ALA A 25 14.06 -1.40 20.00
CA ALA A 25 14.06 -0.38 21.04
C ALA A 25 14.20 1.02 20.45
N TRP A 26 15.09 1.21 19.47
CA TRP A 26 15.23 2.48 18.76
C TRP A 26 13.92 2.91 18.09
N ASP A 27 13.27 1.99 17.37
CA ASP A 27 12.00 2.25 16.69
C ASP A 27 10.84 2.56 17.65
N LEU A 28 10.87 1.98 18.86
CA LEU A 28 9.91 2.24 19.93
C LEU A 28 10.18 3.54 20.70
N LEU A 29 11.45 3.95 20.83
CA LEU A 29 11.83 5.11 21.63
C LEU A 29 11.86 6.41 20.82
N VAL A 30 12.28 6.38 19.56
CA VAL A 30 12.54 7.60 18.77
C VAL A 30 11.40 7.89 17.79
N PRO A 31 11.10 7.06 16.76
CA PRO A 31 9.98 7.30 15.88
C PRO A 31 8.64 7.15 16.59
N ALA A 32 8.43 6.05 17.32
CA ALA A 32 7.16 5.79 17.99
C ALA A 32 6.75 6.91 18.93
N ALA A 33 7.62 7.41 19.82
CA ALA A 33 7.27 8.51 20.72
C ALA A 33 6.83 9.79 19.98
N ALA A 34 7.43 10.09 18.82
CA ALA A 34 7.06 11.24 17.99
C ALA A 34 5.80 11.00 17.14
N PHE A 35 5.57 9.76 16.69
CA PHE A 35 4.49 9.40 15.77
C PHE A 35 3.23 8.87 16.46
N PHE A 36 3.31 8.23 17.62
CA PHE A 36 2.15 7.69 18.35
C PHE A 36 1.09 8.76 18.66
N PRO A 37 1.45 9.95 19.16
CA PRO A 37 0.47 11.03 19.38
C PRO A 37 -0.20 11.51 18.08
N GLN A 38 0.45 11.27 16.94
CA GLN A 38 0.00 11.66 15.60
C GLN A 38 -0.36 10.43 14.75
N TYR A 39 -0.56 9.27 15.37
CA TYR A 39 -0.69 8.00 14.65
C TYR A 39 -1.97 7.99 13.82
N ALA A 40 -3.09 8.35 14.46
CA ALA A 40 -4.37 8.48 13.79
C ALA A 40 -4.37 9.61 12.74
N THR A 41 -3.50 10.61 12.88
CA THR A 41 -3.43 11.70 11.91
C THR A 41 -2.55 11.34 10.72
N ARG A 42 -1.35 10.77 10.91
CA ARG A 42 -0.33 10.57 9.86
C ARG A 42 -0.37 9.22 9.14
N ASN A 43 -1.29 8.33 9.47
CA ASN A 43 -1.35 6.99 8.88
C ASN A 43 -2.02 7.00 7.50
N ASP A 44 -1.38 6.37 6.51
CA ASP A 44 -1.81 6.31 5.12
C ASP A 44 -3.13 5.53 4.94
N LEU A 45 -3.55 4.71 5.92
CA LEU A 45 -4.88 4.11 5.93
C LEU A 45 -5.95 5.20 5.81
N ARG A 46 -5.73 6.40 6.37
CA ARG A 46 -6.65 7.53 6.24
C ARG A 46 -6.96 7.85 4.79
N LEU A 47 -5.95 7.80 3.92
CA LEU A 47 -6.10 8.04 2.48
C LEU A 47 -6.92 6.94 1.83
N ALA A 48 -6.62 5.68 2.13
CA ALA A 48 -7.33 4.53 1.58
C ALA A 48 -8.78 4.43 2.08
N TYR A 49 -9.02 4.75 3.35
CA TYR A 49 -10.35 4.80 3.98
C TYR A 49 -11.20 5.92 3.36
N ALA A 50 -10.64 7.12 3.22
CA ALA A 50 -11.32 8.23 2.56
C ALA A 50 -11.61 7.92 1.08
N ALA A 51 -10.67 7.32 0.36
CA ALA A 51 -10.90 6.87 -1.02
C ALA A 51 -12.01 5.81 -1.11
N ALA A 52 -12.03 4.85 -0.18
CA ALA A 52 -13.10 3.85 -0.09
C ALA A 52 -14.47 4.51 0.21
N MET A 53 -14.52 5.52 1.09
CA MET A 53 -15.74 6.32 1.32
C MET A 53 -16.24 6.98 0.04
N VAL A 54 -15.36 7.65 -0.70
CA VAL A 54 -15.69 8.29 -1.98
C VAL A 54 -16.21 7.26 -2.98
N GLY A 55 -15.51 6.12 -3.12
CA GLY A 55 -15.91 5.04 -4.01
C GLY A 55 -17.29 4.45 -3.68
N LEU A 56 -17.61 4.30 -2.39
CA LEU A 56 -18.90 3.76 -1.95
C LEU A 56 -20.04 4.77 -2.05
N GLN A 57 -19.78 6.04 -1.73
CA GLN A 57 -20.81 7.09 -1.67
C GLN A 57 -21.09 7.76 -3.02
N GLN A 58 -20.05 7.93 -3.84
CA GLN A 58 -20.10 8.69 -5.10
C GLN A 58 -19.76 7.82 -6.33
N GLY A 59 -19.43 6.54 -6.12
CA GLY A 59 -19.01 5.62 -7.16
C GLY A 59 -17.50 5.63 -7.41
N TYR A 60 -16.97 4.48 -7.81
CA TYR A 60 -15.52 4.28 -8.03
C TYR A 60 -14.93 5.11 -9.18
N GLY A 61 -15.74 5.71 -10.05
CA GLY A 61 -15.27 6.71 -11.02
C GLY A 61 -14.79 8.01 -10.38
N HIS A 62 -15.25 8.32 -9.16
CA HIS A 62 -14.81 9.46 -8.38
C HIS A 62 -13.64 9.14 -7.45
N LEU A 63 -13.10 7.91 -7.48
CA LEU A 63 -12.05 7.47 -6.56
C LEU A 63 -10.83 8.39 -6.53
N TYR A 64 -10.48 9.01 -7.66
CA TYR A 64 -9.37 9.95 -7.82
C TYR A 64 -9.79 11.43 -7.93
N ASP A 65 -11.01 11.75 -7.53
CA ASP A 65 -11.46 13.14 -7.39
C ASP A 65 -10.78 13.78 -6.17
N LEU A 66 -9.86 14.71 -6.43
CA LEU A 66 -9.13 15.39 -5.37
C LEU A 66 -10.07 16.14 -4.41
N GLY A 67 -11.09 16.83 -4.93
CA GLY A 67 -12.04 17.57 -4.10
C GLY A 67 -12.80 16.64 -3.15
N ALA A 68 -13.32 15.53 -3.69
CA ALA A 68 -14.02 14.53 -2.88
C ALA A 68 -13.08 13.85 -1.86
N GLN A 69 -11.85 13.51 -2.25
CA GLN A 69 -10.85 12.93 -1.36
C GLN A 69 -10.55 13.86 -0.18
N LYS A 70 -10.33 15.16 -0.44
CA LYS A 70 -10.05 16.13 0.63
C LYS A 70 -11.19 16.23 1.62
N VAL A 71 -12.42 16.39 1.14
CA VAL A 71 -13.60 16.47 2.01
C VAL A 71 -13.73 15.19 2.84
N ALA A 72 -13.54 14.02 2.23
CA ALA A 72 -13.57 12.75 2.94
C ALA A 72 -12.46 12.64 3.99
N ILE A 73 -11.22 13.03 3.67
CA ILE A 73 -10.08 13.02 4.59
C ILE A 73 -10.31 13.95 5.78
N GLU A 74 -10.77 15.18 5.53
CA GLU A 74 -11.04 16.19 6.57
C GLU A 74 -12.18 15.75 7.49
N SER A 75 -13.15 15.00 6.97
CA SER A 75 -14.25 14.43 7.78
C SER A 75 -13.79 13.42 8.84
N LEU A 76 -12.59 12.83 8.67
CA LEU A 76 -12.03 11.83 9.60
C LEU A 76 -11.31 12.46 10.81
N GLY A 77 -11.26 13.79 10.90
CA GLY A 77 -10.70 14.56 12.01
C GLY A 77 -9.54 15.48 11.61
N ALA A 78 -9.30 16.51 12.44
CA ALA A 78 -8.33 17.56 12.19
C ALA A 78 -6.85 17.11 12.27
N GLY A 79 -5.93 17.99 11.88
CA GLY A 79 -4.48 17.82 12.10
C GLY A 79 -3.75 16.93 11.11
N PHE A 80 -4.39 16.55 9.99
CA PHE A 80 -3.71 15.89 8.88
C PHE A 80 -3.58 16.82 7.69
N ASN A 81 -2.45 16.71 7.01
CA ASN A 81 -2.20 17.39 5.74
C ASN A 81 -2.78 16.51 4.62
N PRO A 82 -3.90 16.90 3.97
CA PRO A 82 -4.51 16.09 2.93
C PRO A 82 -3.52 15.81 1.79
N GLN A 83 -3.38 14.54 1.47
CA GLN A 83 -2.55 14.05 0.36
C GLN A 83 -3.42 13.23 -0.58
N PRO A 84 -3.13 13.22 -1.89
CA PRO A 84 -3.90 12.45 -2.84
C PRO A 84 -3.71 10.95 -2.60
N PHE A 85 -4.81 10.21 -2.59
CA PHE A 85 -4.74 8.76 -2.72
C PHE A 85 -4.35 8.42 -4.16
N ILE A 86 -3.17 7.85 -4.35
CA ILE A 86 -2.60 7.48 -5.65
C ILE A 86 -2.43 5.97 -5.84
N SER A 87 -2.79 5.18 -4.82
CA SER A 87 -2.66 3.74 -4.89
C SER A 87 -3.70 3.11 -5.85
N PRO A 88 -3.47 1.88 -6.32
CA PRO A 88 -4.41 1.20 -7.20
C PRO A 88 -5.78 0.97 -6.53
N PRO A 89 -6.88 0.90 -7.32
CA PRO A 89 -8.23 0.71 -6.79
C PRO A 89 -8.42 -0.50 -5.87
N PRO A 90 -7.74 -1.66 -6.09
CA PRO A 90 -7.85 -2.80 -5.18
C PRO A 90 -7.49 -2.50 -3.72
N LEU A 91 -6.63 -1.51 -3.44
CA LEU A 91 -6.35 -1.12 -2.05
C LEU A 91 -7.57 -0.47 -1.40
N ALA A 92 -8.30 0.38 -2.13
CA ALA A 92 -9.55 0.96 -1.62
C ALA A 92 -10.59 -0.14 -1.36
N TRP A 93 -10.72 -1.12 -2.27
CA TRP A 93 -11.65 -2.24 -2.10
C TRP A 93 -11.34 -3.10 -0.89
N LEU A 94 -10.05 -3.34 -0.61
CA LEU A 94 -9.61 -4.08 0.56
C LEU A 94 -9.97 -3.34 1.87
N VAL A 95 -9.99 -2.01 1.84
CA VAL A 95 -10.35 -1.16 2.98
C VAL A 95 -11.87 -0.94 3.09
N THR A 96 -12.64 -1.08 2.01
CA THR A 96 -14.10 -0.88 2.00
C THR A 96 -14.85 -1.61 3.13
N PRO A 97 -14.56 -2.88 3.48
CA PRO A 97 -15.23 -3.54 4.62
C PRO A 97 -15.01 -2.84 5.97
N LEU A 98 -13.90 -2.13 6.14
CA LEU A 98 -13.59 -1.39 7.37
C LEU A 98 -14.43 -0.12 7.52
N LEU A 99 -15.15 0.32 6.47
CA LEU A 99 -16.09 1.44 6.56
C LEU A 99 -17.29 1.13 7.47
N ALA A 100 -17.52 -0.14 7.81
CA ALA A 100 -18.57 -0.56 8.74
C ALA A 100 -18.29 -0.16 10.20
N VAL A 101 -17.06 0.27 10.52
CA VAL A 101 -16.65 0.68 11.86
C VAL A 101 -16.08 2.11 11.84
N PRO A 102 -16.08 2.84 12.98
CA PRO A 102 -15.46 4.16 13.05
C PRO A 102 -13.97 4.12 12.70
N PHE A 103 -13.45 5.20 12.10
CA PHE A 103 -12.06 5.28 11.62
C PHE A 103 -10.97 4.87 12.64
N PRO A 104 -11.04 5.24 13.93
CA PRO A 104 -10.06 4.78 14.91
C PRO A 104 -10.05 3.25 15.11
N VAL A 105 -11.23 2.61 15.00
CA VAL A 105 -11.37 1.15 15.07
C VAL A 105 -10.83 0.51 13.79
N ALA A 106 -11.16 1.08 12.63
CA ALA A 106 -10.60 0.65 11.34
C ALA A 106 -9.06 0.71 11.35
N LEU A 107 -8.49 1.75 11.94
CA LEU A 107 -7.05 1.91 12.12
C LEU A 107 -6.47 0.76 12.96
N ALA A 108 -7.05 0.47 14.12
CA ALA A 108 -6.60 -0.64 14.96
C ALA A 108 -6.68 -2.01 14.24
N VAL A 109 -7.78 -2.26 13.53
CA VAL A 109 -7.99 -3.49 12.75
C VAL A 109 -6.95 -3.61 11.63
N TRP A 110 -6.71 -2.53 10.89
CA TRP A 110 -5.71 -2.50 9.83
C TRP A 110 -4.30 -2.76 10.35
N THR A 111 -3.93 -2.11 11.45
CA THR A 111 -2.62 -2.33 12.09
C THR A 111 -2.46 -3.77 12.57
N ALA A 112 -3.50 -4.34 13.19
CA ALA A 112 -3.50 -5.74 13.59
C ALA A 112 -3.35 -6.68 12.38
N LEU A 113 -4.01 -6.37 11.26
CA LEU A 113 -3.87 -7.12 10.00
C LEU A 113 -2.44 -7.05 9.45
N LEU A 114 -1.81 -5.88 9.44
CA LEU A 114 -0.41 -5.73 9.01
C LEU A 114 0.54 -6.51 9.92
N LEU A 115 0.38 -6.43 11.24
CA LEU A 115 1.17 -7.19 12.20
C LEU A 115 0.98 -8.70 12.03
N ALA A 116 -0.26 -9.16 11.87
CA ALA A 116 -0.57 -10.56 11.60
C ALA A 116 0.10 -11.04 10.30
N ALA A 117 0.11 -10.23 9.25
CA ALA A 117 0.79 -10.54 8.00
C ALA A 117 2.32 -10.64 8.16
N LEU A 118 2.93 -9.78 8.99
CA LEU A 118 4.36 -9.89 9.31
C LEU A 118 4.69 -11.15 10.10
N VAL A 119 3.87 -11.47 11.12
CA VAL A 119 4.03 -12.69 11.91
C VAL A 119 3.83 -13.93 11.04
N TRP A 120 2.86 -13.91 10.14
CA TRP A 120 2.60 -15.00 9.19
C TRP A 120 3.79 -15.19 8.24
N THR A 121 4.32 -14.10 7.68
CA THR A 121 5.53 -14.13 6.83
C THR A 121 6.71 -14.74 7.58
N TRP A 122 6.95 -14.29 8.81
CA TRP A 122 8.00 -14.82 9.67
C TRP A 122 7.76 -16.29 10.03
N HIS A 123 6.52 -16.70 10.27
CA HIS A 123 6.19 -18.08 10.58
C HIS A 123 6.51 -19.03 9.42
N LEU A 124 6.23 -18.60 8.18
CA LEU A 124 6.47 -19.39 6.97
C LEU A 124 7.95 -19.45 6.56
N LEU A 125 8.68 -18.35 6.70
CA LEU A 125 10.05 -18.20 6.18
C LEU A 125 11.14 -18.26 7.26
N GLY A 126 10.76 -18.18 8.53
CA GLY A 126 11.69 -18.14 9.65
C GLY A 126 12.51 -19.43 9.77
N PRO A 127 13.74 -19.35 10.31
CA PRO A 127 14.58 -20.52 10.51
C PRO A 127 13.99 -21.47 11.56
N SER A 128 14.37 -22.75 11.48
CA SER A 128 13.88 -23.80 12.40
C SER A 128 14.49 -23.73 13.80
N GLU A 129 15.71 -23.22 13.92
CA GLU A 129 16.47 -23.14 15.17
C GLU A 129 15.93 -22.05 16.10
N PRO A 130 15.60 -22.33 17.38
CA PRO A 130 14.90 -21.39 18.26
C PRO A 130 15.58 -20.03 18.40
N LEU A 131 16.89 -20.01 18.68
CA LEU A 131 17.63 -18.75 18.87
C LEU A 131 17.72 -17.93 17.57
N ALA A 132 17.96 -18.60 16.43
CA ALA A 132 17.98 -17.94 15.13
C ALA A 132 16.60 -17.44 14.73
N LYS A 133 15.54 -18.14 15.15
CA LYS A 133 14.15 -17.78 14.88
C LYS A 133 13.75 -16.51 15.62
N VAL A 134 14.15 -16.39 16.89
CA VAL A 134 14.00 -15.16 17.68
C VAL A 134 14.84 -14.03 17.10
N ALA A 135 16.11 -14.28 16.78
CA ALA A 135 16.98 -13.28 16.14
C ALA A 135 16.37 -12.74 14.85
N HIS A 136 15.88 -13.63 13.99
CA HIS A 136 15.24 -13.27 12.74
C HIS A 136 13.96 -12.45 12.96
N LEU A 137 13.14 -12.79 13.97
CA LEU A 137 11.94 -12.00 14.30
C LEU A 137 12.31 -10.57 14.70
N LEU A 138 13.29 -10.43 15.61
CA LEU A 138 13.69 -9.13 16.13
C LEU A 138 14.33 -8.26 15.06
N LEU A 139 15.18 -8.84 14.21
CA LEU A 139 15.74 -8.14 13.05
C LEU A 139 14.65 -7.77 12.04
N TRP A 140 13.71 -8.66 11.77
CA TRP A 140 12.58 -8.40 10.87
C TRP A 140 11.73 -7.22 11.35
N LEU A 141 11.40 -7.18 12.65
CA LEU A 141 10.59 -6.11 13.23
C LEU A 141 11.35 -4.80 13.43
N GLY A 142 12.64 -4.87 13.77
CA GLY A 142 13.48 -3.68 14.00
C GLY A 142 14.09 -3.08 12.73
N LEU A 143 13.96 -3.72 11.58
CA LEU A 143 14.37 -3.08 10.33
C LEU A 143 13.47 -1.87 10.08
N PHE A 144 14.06 -0.68 10.09
CA PHE A 144 13.34 0.59 9.99
C PHE A 144 12.27 0.62 8.88
N PRO A 145 12.49 0.13 7.64
CA PRO A 145 11.43 0.13 6.61
C PRO A 145 10.20 -0.72 6.98
N VAL A 146 10.38 -1.78 7.76
CA VAL A 146 9.29 -2.65 8.26
C VAL A 146 8.53 -1.92 9.36
N ALA A 147 9.23 -1.44 10.39
CA ALA A 147 8.63 -0.68 11.49
C ALA A 147 7.91 0.57 10.98
N PHE A 148 8.59 1.37 10.16
CA PHE A 148 8.04 2.56 9.53
C PHE A 148 6.81 2.23 8.69
N GLY A 149 6.85 1.16 7.88
CA GLY A 149 5.72 0.72 7.08
C GLY A 149 4.46 0.41 7.91
N ILE A 150 4.61 -0.17 9.10
CA ILE A 150 3.49 -0.39 10.04
C ILE A 150 3.01 0.94 10.62
N ILE A 151 3.94 1.81 11.03
CA ILE A 151 3.64 3.12 11.62
C ILE A 151 2.82 3.97 10.64
N VAL A 152 3.19 3.99 9.36
CA VAL A 152 2.45 4.71 8.32
C VAL A 152 1.28 3.90 7.73
N GLY A 153 1.07 2.64 8.12
CA GLY A 153 -0.06 1.82 7.65
C GLY A 153 0.03 1.37 6.20
N GLN A 154 1.24 1.23 5.67
CA GLN A 154 1.49 0.79 4.30
C GLN A 154 1.18 -0.70 4.10
N PRO A 155 0.58 -1.12 2.97
CA PRO A 155 0.21 -2.52 2.72
C PRO A 155 1.41 -3.44 2.40
N GLY A 156 2.64 -2.99 2.66
CA GLY A 156 3.85 -3.77 2.35
C GLY A 156 3.91 -5.12 3.07
N ALA A 157 3.44 -5.17 4.32
CA ALA A 157 3.35 -6.41 5.09
C ALA A 157 2.43 -7.45 4.44
N LEU A 158 1.30 -7.02 3.86
CA LEU A 158 0.38 -7.89 3.13
C LEU A 158 1.03 -8.47 1.88
N VAL A 159 1.78 -7.64 1.14
CA VAL A 159 2.49 -8.09 -0.06
C VAL A 159 3.57 -9.11 0.31
N ALA A 160 4.32 -8.89 1.40
CA ALA A 160 5.31 -9.85 1.89
C ALA A 160 4.65 -11.19 2.28
N ALA A 161 3.52 -11.14 2.99
CA ALA A 161 2.75 -12.32 3.35
C ALA A 161 2.21 -13.08 2.13
N ALA A 162 1.77 -12.35 1.09
CA ALA A 162 1.33 -12.94 -0.17
C ALA A 162 2.46 -13.70 -0.88
N VAL A 163 3.65 -13.10 -0.98
CA VAL A 163 4.83 -13.76 -1.57
C VAL A 163 5.25 -15.00 -0.76
N ALA A 164 5.30 -14.88 0.57
CA ALA A 164 5.64 -16.00 1.45
C ALA A 164 4.63 -17.14 1.35
N THR A 165 3.34 -16.81 1.31
CA THR A 165 2.25 -17.78 1.15
C THR A 165 2.33 -18.46 -0.22
N ALA A 166 2.61 -17.71 -1.28
CA ALA A 166 2.78 -18.28 -2.61
C ALA A 166 3.96 -19.27 -2.67
N TRP A 167 5.11 -18.90 -2.10
CA TRP A 167 6.25 -19.82 -1.98
C TRP A 167 5.88 -21.09 -1.20
N TRP A 168 5.18 -20.96 -0.07
CA TRP A 168 4.75 -22.09 0.75
C TRP A 168 3.76 -23.02 0.02
N LEU A 169 2.82 -22.45 -0.76
CA LEU A 169 1.87 -23.17 -1.61
C LEU A 169 2.56 -23.88 -2.76
N MET A 170 3.54 -23.23 -3.40
CA MET A 170 4.34 -23.84 -4.48
C MET A 170 5.10 -25.07 -3.98
N ARG A 171 5.66 -25.02 -2.76
CA ARG A 171 6.33 -26.19 -2.14
C ARG A 171 5.39 -27.34 -1.79
N ARG A 172 4.07 -27.11 -1.79
CA ARG A 172 3.03 -28.11 -1.53
C ARG A 172 2.27 -28.51 -2.80
N ASP A 173 2.83 -28.23 -3.97
CA ASP A 173 2.22 -28.54 -5.26
C ASP A 173 0.82 -27.91 -5.48
N HIS A 174 0.61 -26.70 -4.92
CA HIS A 174 -0.59 -25.89 -5.14
C HIS A 174 -0.31 -24.63 -5.98
N PRO A 175 0.12 -24.76 -7.25
CA PRO A 175 0.57 -23.63 -8.07
C PRO A 175 -0.54 -22.62 -8.39
N VAL A 176 -1.79 -23.06 -8.52
CA VAL A 176 -2.93 -22.17 -8.82
C VAL A 176 -3.19 -21.22 -7.65
N TRP A 177 -3.31 -21.75 -6.44
CA TRP A 177 -3.50 -20.94 -5.24
C TRP A 177 -2.31 -20.02 -4.96
N ALA A 178 -1.10 -20.47 -5.27
CA ALA A 178 0.09 -19.60 -5.20
C ALA A 178 -0.03 -18.40 -6.14
N GLY A 179 -0.51 -18.62 -7.37
CA GLY A 179 -0.76 -17.53 -8.32
C GLY A 179 -1.85 -16.57 -7.85
N VAL A 180 -2.94 -17.09 -7.29
CA VAL A 180 -4.01 -16.27 -6.69
C VAL A 180 -3.48 -15.43 -5.52
N ALA A 181 -2.70 -16.03 -4.62
CA ALA A 181 -2.07 -15.29 -3.52
C ALA A 181 -1.18 -14.15 -4.04
N LEU A 182 -0.40 -14.40 -5.11
CA LEU A 182 0.43 -13.37 -5.73
C LEU A 182 -0.36 -12.24 -6.41
N SER A 183 -1.66 -12.39 -6.68
CA SER A 183 -2.45 -11.29 -7.25
C SER A 183 -2.51 -10.07 -6.32
N LEU A 184 -2.31 -10.28 -5.00
CA LEU A 184 -2.19 -9.20 -4.01
C LEU A 184 -0.99 -8.27 -4.24
N LEU A 185 -0.02 -8.63 -5.10
CA LEU A 185 1.05 -7.72 -5.52
C LEU A 185 0.49 -6.48 -6.24
N VAL A 186 -0.74 -6.52 -6.77
CA VAL A 186 -1.41 -5.36 -7.37
C VAL A 186 -1.51 -4.17 -6.40
N LEU A 187 -1.49 -4.42 -5.08
CA LEU A 187 -1.48 -3.36 -4.06
C LEU A 187 -0.22 -2.50 -4.10
N LYS A 188 0.90 -3.05 -4.59
CA LYS A 188 2.18 -2.37 -4.82
C LYS A 188 2.74 -2.77 -6.18
N PRO A 189 2.27 -2.13 -7.28
CA PRO A 189 2.55 -2.58 -8.64
C PRO A 189 4.05 -2.60 -8.99
N GLN A 190 4.89 -1.83 -8.28
CA GLN A 190 6.33 -1.88 -8.43
C GLN A 190 6.91 -3.27 -8.15
N LEU A 191 6.31 -4.03 -7.22
CA LEU A 191 6.69 -5.40 -6.89
C LEU A 191 6.03 -6.43 -7.81
N ALA A 192 4.89 -6.07 -8.41
CA ALA A 192 4.13 -6.92 -9.31
C ALA A 192 4.83 -7.23 -10.64
N ILE A 193 5.94 -6.56 -10.97
CA ILE A 193 6.70 -6.81 -12.20
C ILE A 193 7.80 -7.85 -11.98
N LEU A 194 8.53 -7.77 -10.86
CA LEU A 194 9.73 -8.59 -10.65
C LEU A 194 9.39 -10.06 -10.36
N VAL A 195 8.41 -10.31 -9.48
CA VAL A 195 8.06 -11.68 -9.04
C VAL A 195 7.57 -12.56 -10.19
N PRO A 196 6.69 -12.10 -11.10
CA PRO A 196 6.24 -12.92 -12.23
C PRO A 196 7.36 -13.24 -13.24
N ILE A 197 8.28 -12.30 -13.46
CA ILE A 197 9.44 -12.54 -14.33
C ILE A 197 10.29 -13.67 -13.73
N CYS A 198 10.55 -13.62 -12.41
CA CYS A 198 11.25 -14.70 -11.71
C CYS A 198 10.51 -16.04 -11.84
N LEU A 199 9.17 -16.06 -11.75
CA LEU A 199 8.38 -17.30 -11.92
C LEU A 199 8.51 -17.89 -13.32
N LEU A 200 8.48 -17.05 -14.35
CA LEU A 200 8.60 -17.48 -15.74
C LEU A 200 9.99 -18.07 -16.01
N ILE A 201 11.05 -17.38 -15.57
CA ILE A 201 12.44 -17.86 -15.68
C ILE A 201 12.64 -19.16 -14.90
N SER A 202 11.98 -19.29 -13.74
CA SER A 202 12.08 -20.48 -12.89
C SER A 202 11.19 -21.64 -13.36
N GLY A 203 10.50 -21.53 -14.50
CA GLY A 203 9.68 -22.61 -15.07
C GLY A 203 8.29 -22.81 -14.42
N HIS A 204 7.82 -21.90 -13.57
CA HIS A 204 6.55 -22.05 -12.84
C HIS A 204 5.34 -21.52 -13.64
N ALA A 205 5.15 -22.05 -14.85
CA ALA A 205 4.14 -21.55 -15.80
C ALA A 205 2.70 -21.59 -15.26
N ARG A 206 2.33 -22.61 -14.47
CA ARG A 206 1.00 -22.72 -13.86
C ARG A 206 0.73 -21.60 -12.85
N THR A 207 1.70 -21.33 -11.97
CA THR A 207 1.61 -20.24 -10.99
C THR A 207 1.54 -18.89 -11.69
N PHE A 208 2.38 -18.69 -12.71
CA PHE A 208 2.37 -17.49 -13.53
C PHE A 208 1.01 -17.28 -14.22
N GLY A 209 0.45 -18.32 -14.86
CA GLY A 209 -0.85 -18.24 -15.52
C GLY A 209 -1.98 -17.87 -14.56
N ALA A 210 -2.04 -18.50 -13.38
CA ALA A 210 -3.04 -18.18 -12.37
C ALA A 210 -2.90 -16.74 -11.84
N TRP A 211 -1.66 -16.30 -11.56
CA TRP A 211 -1.37 -14.92 -11.18
C TRP A 211 -1.80 -13.93 -12.26
N MET A 212 -1.48 -14.22 -13.52
CA MET A 212 -1.79 -13.36 -14.66
C MET A 212 -3.31 -13.22 -14.83
N VAL A 213 -4.06 -14.32 -14.79
CA VAL A 213 -5.52 -14.29 -14.90
C VAL A 213 -6.14 -13.50 -13.74
N ALA A 214 -5.74 -13.76 -12.50
CA ALA A 214 -6.28 -13.08 -11.33
C ALA A 214 -5.94 -11.57 -11.35
N THR A 215 -4.71 -11.21 -11.70
CA THR A 215 -4.28 -9.81 -11.77
C THR A 215 -4.94 -9.07 -12.93
N LEU A 216 -5.08 -9.72 -14.09
CA LEU A 216 -5.80 -9.16 -15.24
C LEU A 216 -7.26 -8.93 -14.91
N PHE A 217 -7.91 -9.88 -14.24
CA PHE A 217 -9.28 -9.72 -13.77
C PHE A 217 -9.41 -8.49 -12.84
N LEU A 218 -8.55 -8.35 -11.83
CA LEU A 218 -8.54 -7.17 -10.95
C LEU A 218 -8.27 -5.87 -11.70
N GLY A 219 -7.38 -5.89 -12.70
CA GLY A 219 -7.06 -4.74 -13.55
C GLY A 219 -8.24 -4.33 -14.42
N LEU A 220 -8.87 -5.28 -15.12
CA LEU A 220 -10.04 -5.02 -15.95
C LEU A 220 -11.23 -4.55 -15.12
N LEU A 221 -11.45 -5.17 -13.95
CA LEU A 221 -12.47 -4.72 -13.01
C LEU A 221 -12.20 -3.29 -12.52
N SER A 222 -10.93 -2.95 -12.27
CA SER A 222 -10.53 -1.60 -11.89
C SER A 222 -10.87 -0.60 -13.00
N LEU A 223 -10.53 -0.91 -14.25
CA LEU A 223 -10.85 -0.07 -15.40
C LEU A 223 -12.37 0.11 -15.59
N ALA A 224 -13.13 -0.98 -15.45
CA ALA A 224 -14.57 -0.95 -15.57
C ALA A 224 -15.23 -0.08 -14.48
N LEU A 225 -14.77 -0.21 -13.23
CA LEU A 225 -15.32 0.54 -12.08
C LEU A 225 -14.91 2.01 -12.07
N LEU A 226 -13.72 2.34 -12.58
CA LEU A 226 -13.29 3.74 -12.73
C LEU A 226 -14.02 4.43 -13.89
N GLY A 227 -14.28 3.71 -14.98
CA GLY A 227 -14.78 4.31 -16.21
C GLY A 227 -13.83 5.35 -16.84
N PRO A 228 -14.23 5.99 -17.95
CA PRO A 228 -13.38 6.94 -18.67
C PRO A 228 -12.96 8.15 -17.81
N ASP A 229 -13.88 8.68 -17.02
CA ASP A 229 -13.65 9.86 -16.18
C ASP A 229 -12.69 9.55 -15.02
N GLY A 230 -12.83 8.39 -14.37
CA GLY A 230 -11.92 7.95 -13.31
C GLY A 230 -10.51 7.72 -13.82
N ILE A 231 -10.36 7.15 -15.03
CA ILE A 231 -9.07 6.96 -15.70
C ILE A 231 -8.42 8.32 -16.02
N ALA A 232 -9.19 9.28 -16.56
CA ALA A 232 -8.70 10.60 -16.87
C ALA A 232 -8.19 11.33 -15.61
N ARG A 233 -8.95 11.25 -14.51
CA ARG A 233 -8.57 11.81 -13.21
C ARG A 233 -7.33 11.14 -12.63
N TYR A 234 -7.24 9.81 -12.71
CA TYR A 234 -6.06 9.07 -12.25
C TYR A 234 -4.79 9.54 -12.99
N ARG A 235 -4.86 9.70 -14.31
CA ARG A 235 -3.75 10.25 -15.11
C ARG A 235 -3.36 11.65 -14.66
N ASP A 236 -4.34 12.52 -14.40
CA ASP A 236 -4.09 13.90 -13.99
C ASP A 236 -3.46 13.97 -12.58
N VAL A 237 -3.85 13.07 -11.67
CA VAL A 237 -3.23 12.94 -10.34
C VAL A 237 -1.78 12.45 -10.47
N LEU A 238 -1.52 11.43 -11.29
CA LEU A 238 -0.15 10.93 -11.53
C LEU A 238 0.76 12.00 -12.12
N ALA A 239 0.28 12.78 -13.10
CA ALA A 239 1.05 13.86 -13.71
C ALA A 239 1.46 14.94 -12.69
N GLN A 240 0.60 15.23 -11.71
CA GLN A 240 0.88 16.18 -10.63
C GLN A 240 1.96 15.69 -9.68
N THR A 241 2.04 14.37 -9.42
CA THR A 241 3.10 13.82 -8.57
C THR A 241 4.50 13.89 -9.22
N GLN A 242 4.57 14.01 -10.54
CA GLN A 242 5.84 14.08 -11.29
C GLN A 242 6.36 15.50 -11.49
N THR A 243 5.52 16.52 -11.35
CA THR A 243 5.91 17.94 -11.44
C THR A 243 5.93 18.52 -10.03
N ALA A 244 7.14 18.73 -9.48
CA ALA A 244 7.46 19.28 -8.14
C ALA A 244 6.25 19.68 -7.28
N ALA A 245 6.03 18.94 -6.17
CA ALA A 245 4.93 19.07 -5.22
C ALA A 245 4.39 20.49 -5.09
N ARG A 246 3.36 20.81 -5.88
CA ARG A 246 2.64 22.07 -5.73
C ARG A 246 1.69 21.91 -4.54
N PRO A 247 1.61 22.89 -3.62
CA PRO A 247 0.62 22.87 -2.55
C PRO A 247 -0.77 22.62 -3.14
N TRP A 248 -1.59 21.83 -2.46
CA TRP A 248 -2.95 21.45 -2.87
C TRP A 248 -3.78 22.62 -3.46
N ALA A 249 -3.64 23.83 -2.90
CA ALA A 249 -4.29 25.07 -3.34
C ALA A 249 -3.92 25.53 -4.78
N ALA A 250 -2.84 25.02 -5.36
CA ALA A 250 -2.45 25.31 -6.75
C ALA A 250 -3.01 24.28 -7.73
N ALA A 251 -3.29 23.05 -7.28
CA ALA A 251 -3.90 21.99 -8.10
C ALA A 251 -5.38 22.29 -8.41
N GLU A 252 -6.14 22.77 -7.41
CA GLU A 252 -7.54 23.17 -7.55
C GLU A 252 -7.73 24.25 -8.64
N ARG A 253 -6.80 25.22 -8.72
CA ARG A 253 -6.82 26.30 -9.74
C ARG A 253 -6.50 25.80 -11.15
N GLY A 254 -5.69 24.75 -11.30
CA GLY A 254 -5.34 24.18 -12.60
C GLY A 254 -6.45 23.35 -13.24
N ALA A 255 -7.27 22.67 -12.42
CA ALA A 255 -8.40 21.85 -12.85
C ALA A 255 -9.67 22.70 -13.10
N GLY A 256 -9.97 23.67 -12.22
CA GLY A 256 -11.12 24.58 -12.39
C GLY A 256 -10.88 25.71 -13.39
N GLY A 257 -9.66 26.27 -13.42
CA GLY A 257 -9.32 27.44 -14.22
C GLY A 257 -9.44 27.23 -15.74
N ARG A 258 -9.15 26.02 -16.24
CA ARG A 258 -9.21 25.74 -17.70
C ARG A 258 -10.63 25.64 -18.26
N ARG A 259 -11.66 25.47 -17.43
CA ARG A 259 -13.08 25.53 -17.84
C ARG A 259 -13.66 26.93 -17.67
N GLY A 260 -13.30 27.63 -16.59
CA GLY A 260 -13.72 29.02 -16.35
C GLY A 260 -13.16 30.01 -17.38
N ASP A 261 -11.85 29.99 -17.64
CA ASP A 261 -11.21 30.90 -18.60
C ASP A 261 -11.69 30.71 -20.04
N ARG A 262 -12.08 29.48 -20.40
CA ARG A 262 -12.66 29.21 -21.72
C ARG A 262 -14.08 29.73 -21.86
N ALA A 263 -14.89 29.70 -20.79
CA ALA A 263 -16.22 30.29 -20.81
C ALA A 263 -16.16 31.83 -20.85
N VAL A 264 -15.27 32.44 -20.06
CA VAL A 264 -15.08 33.90 -20.03
C VAL A 264 -14.51 34.42 -21.36
N ARG A 265 -13.47 33.77 -21.93
CA ARG A 265 -12.95 34.16 -23.26
C ARG A 265 -13.96 33.97 -24.40
N ARG A 266 -14.89 33.02 -24.29
CA ARG A 266 -15.95 32.81 -25.31
C ARG A 266 -17.06 33.85 -25.21
N LEU A 267 -17.29 34.42 -24.04
CA LEU A 267 -18.23 35.53 -23.84
C LEU A 267 -17.60 36.86 -24.29
N GLU A 268 -16.32 37.09 -24.01
CA GLU A 268 -15.59 38.29 -24.47
C GLU A 268 -15.42 38.35 -26.00
N THR A 269 -15.26 37.20 -26.67
CA THR A 269 -15.21 37.15 -28.15
C THR A 269 -16.58 37.30 -28.80
N LYS A 270 -17.67 37.02 -28.09
CA LYS A 270 -19.05 37.20 -28.61
C LYS A 270 -19.56 38.63 -28.41
N GLY A 271 -19.10 39.34 -27.38
CA GLY A 271 -19.41 40.76 -27.15
C GLY A 271 -18.66 41.76 -28.05
N ARG A 272 -17.61 41.33 -28.76
CA ARG A 272 -16.86 42.15 -29.72
C ARG A 272 -17.34 42.03 -31.18
N ARG A 273 -18.41 41.28 -31.43
CA ARG A 273 -19.00 41.05 -32.77
C ARG A 273 -20.50 41.41 -32.84
N ALA A 274 -20.97 42.25 -31.94
CA ALA A 274 -22.25 42.95 -32.01
C ALA A 274 -21.96 44.45 -32.00
#